data_AF-A0A135P8A2-F1
#
_entry.id   AF-A0A135P8A2-F1
#
_cell.length_a   1.000
_cell.length_b   1.000
_cell.length_c   1.000
_cell.angle_alpha   90.00
_cell.angle_beta   90.00
_cell.angle_gamma   90.00
#
_symmetry.space_group_name_H-M   'P 1'
#
loop_
_entity.id
_entity.type
_entity.pdbx_description
1 polymer ?
#
loop_
_entity_poly.entity_id
_entity_poly.type
_entity_poly.pdbx_seq_one_letter_code
_entity_poly.pdbx_strand_id
1 'polypeptide(L)'
;MTNILNFKPDGDLAAVQPEDGAPAPDRLISGNPEFTTWNIEEATGGIYAGIWQSTPGKWRVEYDEWEYFNILEGHSILTEDGSNPIHLKAGDRHIIRPGFKGTWEVVEMTRKDYVVRL
;
A
#
# COMPACT_ATOMS: atom_id res chain seq x y z
N MET A 1 12.53 -16.47 -21.33
CA MET A 1 12.01 -15.56 -20.28
C MET A 1 11.38 -14.38 -20.99
N THR A 2 10.21 -13.96 -20.54
CA THR A 2 9.53 -12.75 -21.03
C THR A 2 10.06 -11.54 -20.25
N ASN A 3 10.09 -10.36 -20.87
CA ASN A 3 10.41 -9.10 -20.20
C ASN A 3 9.14 -8.39 -19.71
N ILE A 4 8.13 -9.17 -19.32
CA ILE A 4 6.80 -8.70 -18.92
C ILE A 4 6.40 -9.50 -17.69
N LEU A 5 5.99 -8.77 -16.64
CA LEU A 5 5.38 -9.32 -15.45
C LEU A 5 3.89 -8.97 -15.42
N ASN A 6 3.10 -9.81 -14.76
CA ASN A 6 1.67 -9.63 -14.62
C ASN A 6 1.18 -9.89 -13.19
N PHE A 7 0.14 -9.17 -12.79
CA PHE A 7 -0.43 -9.21 -11.45
C PHE A 7 -1.52 -10.30 -11.29
N LYS A 8 -1.61 -11.27 -12.20
CA LYS A 8 -2.70 -12.26 -12.15
C LYS A 8 -2.50 -13.22 -10.97
N PRO A 9 -3.58 -13.59 -10.25
CA PRO A 9 -3.50 -14.55 -9.14
C PRO A 9 -3.02 -15.96 -9.54
N ASP A 10 -3.13 -16.32 -10.82
CA ASP A 10 -2.63 -17.58 -11.41
C ASP A 10 -1.38 -17.36 -12.27
N GLY A 11 -0.78 -16.16 -12.21
CA GLY A 11 0.39 -15.73 -12.97
C GLY A 11 1.60 -15.45 -12.06
N ASP A 12 2.36 -14.39 -12.37
CA ASP A 12 3.63 -14.12 -11.69
C ASP A 12 3.44 -13.82 -10.20
N LEU A 13 2.31 -13.18 -9.83
CA LEU A 13 1.94 -12.95 -8.42
C LEU A 13 1.87 -14.26 -7.61
N ALA A 14 1.44 -15.37 -8.22
CA ALA A 14 1.33 -16.66 -7.53
C ALA A 14 2.68 -17.25 -7.12
N ALA A 15 3.76 -16.83 -7.79
CA ALA A 15 5.12 -17.28 -7.51
C ALA A 15 5.83 -16.42 -6.45
N VAL A 16 5.26 -15.26 -6.10
CA VAL A 16 5.83 -14.34 -5.11
C VAL A 16 5.49 -14.84 -3.70
N GLN A 17 6.51 -14.99 -2.87
CA GLN A 17 6.31 -15.25 -1.45
C GLN A 17 5.87 -13.95 -0.76
N PRO A 18 4.75 -13.94 -0.02
CA PRO A 18 4.34 -12.75 0.71
C PRO A 18 5.29 -12.46 1.87
N GLU A 19 5.44 -11.17 2.14
CA GLU A 19 6.14 -10.65 3.30
C GLU A 19 5.12 -10.10 4.30
N ASP A 20 5.24 -10.55 5.54
CA ASP A 20 4.44 -10.06 6.66
C ASP A 20 5.04 -8.76 7.21
N GLY A 21 4.18 -7.83 7.59
CA GLY A 21 4.58 -6.57 8.20
C GLY A 21 3.52 -6.01 9.13
N ALA A 22 3.84 -4.88 9.76
CA ALA A 22 2.92 -4.10 10.57
C ALA A 22 3.44 -2.65 10.64
N PRO A 23 2.61 -1.67 11.03
CA PRO A 23 3.12 -0.34 11.37
C PRO A 23 4.17 -0.43 12.46
N ALA A 24 5.15 0.49 12.41
CA ALA A 24 6.07 0.66 13.53
C ALA A 24 5.27 0.98 14.83
N PRO A 25 5.64 0.40 15.98
CA PRO A 25 4.86 0.55 17.22
C PRO A 25 4.62 2.00 17.66
N ASP A 26 5.56 2.89 17.38
CA ASP A 26 5.49 4.33 17.66
C ASP A 26 4.56 5.10 16.70
N ARG A 27 4.21 4.51 15.56
CA ARG A 27 3.26 5.06 14.59
C ARG A 27 1.83 4.55 14.78
N LEU A 28 1.64 3.46 15.52
CA LEU A 28 0.33 2.85 15.73
C LEU A 28 -0.60 3.78 16.54
N ILE A 29 -1.84 3.96 16.07
CA ILE A 29 -2.87 4.77 16.74
C ILE A 29 -3.95 3.86 17.33
N SER A 30 -4.45 2.89 16.55
CA SER A 30 -5.47 1.94 17.01
C SER A 30 -5.49 0.64 16.20
N GLY A 31 -6.04 -0.42 16.81
CA GLY A 31 -6.13 -1.75 16.21
C GLY A 31 -4.84 -2.55 16.33
N ASN A 32 -4.74 -3.63 15.56
CA ASN A 32 -3.55 -4.45 15.39
C ASN A 32 -3.43 -4.84 13.91
N PRO A 33 -3.16 -3.85 13.02
CA PRO A 33 -3.11 -4.10 11.59
C PRO A 33 -1.90 -4.98 11.24
N GLU A 34 -2.17 -5.99 10.42
CA GLU A 34 -1.21 -6.93 9.86
C GLU A 34 -1.15 -6.67 8.36
N PHE A 35 0.05 -6.44 7.86
CA PHE A 35 0.32 -6.19 6.45
C PHE A 35 0.75 -7.47 5.77
N THR A 36 0.35 -7.62 4.52
CA THR A 36 0.88 -8.64 3.62
C THR A 36 1.26 -7.98 2.31
N THR A 37 2.52 -8.13 1.91
CA THR A 37 3.07 -7.52 0.69
C THR A 37 3.57 -8.60 -0.25
N TRP A 38 3.21 -8.52 -1.53
CA TRP A 38 3.74 -9.33 -2.60
C TRP A 38 4.52 -8.43 -3.56
N ASN A 39 5.84 -8.31 -3.36
CA ASN A 39 6.74 -7.59 -4.26
C ASN A 39 6.91 -8.39 -5.57
N ILE A 40 6.28 -7.93 -6.65
CA ILE A 40 6.38 -8.56 -7.97
C ILE A 40 7.66 -8.13 -8.68
N GLU A 41 8.08 -6.87 -8.50
CA GLU A 41 9.29 -6.32 -9.13
C GLU A 41 10.05 -5.44 -8.15
N GLU A 42 11.38 -5.61 -8.15
CA GLU A 42 12.36 -4.74 -7.51
C GLU A 42 13.40 -4.32 -8.56
N ALA A 43 13.08 -3.26 -9.31
CA ALA A 43 13.89 -2.81 -10.43
C ALA A 43 14.99 -1.83 -10.00
N THR A 44 16.07 -1.79 -10.78
CA THR A 44 17.16 -0.83 -10.60
C THR A 44 16.65 0.62 -10.59
N GLY A 45 17.25 1.47 -9.76
CA GLY A 45 16.83 2.86 -9.61
C GLY A 45 15.73 3.08 -8.56
N GLY A 46 15.51 2.08 -7.69
CA GLY A 46 14.62 2.19 -6.53
C GLY A 46 13.14 2.05 -6.87
N ILE A 47 12.80 1.30 -7.92
CA ILE A 47 11.42 1.10 -8.35
C ILE A 47 10.92 -0.24 -7.80
N TYR A 48 9.79 -0.20 -7.10
CA TYR A 48 9.11 -1.37 -6.56
C TYR A 48 7.70 -1.41 -7.11
N ALA A 49 7.20 -2.60 -7.43
CA ALA A 49 5.81 -2.78 -7.83
C ALA A 49 5.26 -4.09 -7.27
N GLY A 50 4.03 -4.06 -6.78
CA GLY A 50 3.47 -5.22 -6.10
C GLY A 50 2.05 -5.03 -5.61
N ILE A 51 1.58 -6.02 -4.84
CA ILE A 51 0.32 -5.97 -4.12
C ILE A 51 0.61 -5.74 -2.65
N TRP A 52 -0.17 -4.87 -2.02
CA TRP A 52 -0.18 -4.70 -0.58
C TRP A 52 -1.60 -4.91 -0.03
N GLN A 53 -1.69 -5.51 1.14
CA GLN A 53 -2.92 -5.70 1.88
C GLN A 53 -2.72 -5.36 3.36
N SER A 54 -3.78 -4.88 4.01
CA SER A 54 -3.81 -4.73 5.47
C SER A 54 -5.15 -5.14 6.06
N THR A 55 -5.10 -5.75 7.26
CA THR A 55 -6.26 -5.87 8.16
C THR A 55 -6.61 -4.51 8.79
N PRO A 56 -7.80 -4.36 9.41
CA PRO A 56 -8.23 -3.10 10.00
C PRO A 56 -7.31 -2.55 11.10
N GLY A 57 -7.12 -1.24 11.09
CA GLY A 57 -6.27 -0.51 12.04
C GLY A 57 -5.96 0.90 11.55
N LYS A 58 -5.32 1.70 12.40
CA LYS A 58 -4.96 3.09 12.09
C LYS A 58 -3.57 3.42 12.59
N TRP A 59 -2.78 4.09 11.75
CA TRP A 59 -1.41 4.48 12.07
C TRP A 59 -1.00 5.79 11.39
N ARG A 60 0.08 6.38 11.89
CA ARG A 60 0.79 7.50 11.26
C ARG A 60 1.59 7.01 10.06
N VAL A 61 1.49 7.76 8.97
CA VAL A 61 2.30 7.55 7.77
C VAL A 61 3.07 8.83 7.46
N GLU A 62 4.31 8.64 7.04
CA GLU A 62 5.19 9.69 6.52
C GLU A 62 5.85 9.10 5.28
N TYR A 63 5.71 9.79 4.16
CA TYR A 63 6.20 9.35 2.87
C TYR A 63 7.40 10.20 2.46
N ASP A 64 8.55 9.55 2.35
CA ASP A 64 9.75 10.12 1.73
C ASP A 64 9.84 9.69 0.26
N GLU A 65 9.16 8.61 -0.09
CA GLU A 65 9.02 8.01 -1.40
C GLU A 65 7.88 8.63 -2.22
N TRP A 66 7.92 8.36 -3.52
CA TRP A 66 6.79 8.59 -4.42
C TRP A 66 6.01 7.29 -4.60
N GLU A 67 4.70 7.29 -4.39
CA GLU A 67 3.86 6.09 -4.54
C GLU A 67 2.67 6.40 -5.47
N TYR A 68 2.47 5.59 -6.51
CA TYR A 68 1.18 5.40 -7.16
C TYR A 68 0.52 4.14 -6.60
N PHE A 69 -0.80 4.17 -6.37
CA PHE A 69 -1.54 2.97 -6.04
C PHE A 69 -2.96 2.98 -6.62
N ASN A 70 -3.53 1.78 -6.74
CA ASN A 70 -4.92 1.54 -7.12
C ASN A 70 -5.56 0.58 -6.12
N ILE A 71 -6.67 0.99 -5.50
CA ILE A 71 -7.41 0.14 -4.57
C ILE A 71 -8.17 -0.92 -5.36
N LEU A 72 -7.95 -2.18 -5.00
CA LEU A 72 -8.60 -3.33 -5.61
C LEU A 72 -9.89 -3.71 -4.87
N GLU A 73 -9.86 -3.66 -3.55
CA GLU A 73 -10.99 -3.99 -2.67
C GLU A 73 -10.82 -3.35 -1.28
N GLY A 74 -11.92 -3.31 -0.54
CA GLY A 74 -11.97 -2.79 0.83
C GLY A 74 -12.28 -1.30 0.92
N HIS A 75 -12.03 -0.76 2.11
CA HIS A 75 -12.24 0.63 2.43
C HIS A 75 -11.16 1.14 3.39
N SER A 76 -10.38 2.09 2.91
CA SER A 76 -9.43 2.86 3.72
C SER A 76 -9.80 4.35 3.76
N ILE A 77 -9.25 5.06 4.74
CA ILE A 77 -9.34 6.52 4.87
C ILE A 77 -7.91 7.04 5.00
N LEU A 78 -7.54 7.95 4.11
CA LEU A 78 -6.26 8.65 4.15
C LEU A 78 -6.53 10.08 4.58
N THR A 79 -5.79 10.59 5.56
CA THR A 79 -5.95 11.96 6.08
C THR A 79 -4.59 12.62 6.18
N GLU A 80 -4.34 13.61 5.33
CA GLU A 80 -3.17 14.49 5.47
C GLU A 80 -3.36 15.45 6.64
N ASP A 81 -2.28 15.79 7.32
CA ASP A 81 -2.31 16.73 8.44
C ASP A 81 -2.87 18.10 8.02
N GLY A 82 -3.94 18.54 8.69
CA GLY A 82 -4.61 19.81 8.41
C GLY A 82 -5.58 19.79 7.22
N SER A 83 -5.71 18.65 6.53
CA SER A 83 -6.63 18.45 5.40
C SER A 83 -7.85 17.63 5.81
N ASN A 84 -8.87 17.63 4.95
CA ASN A 84 -10.02 16.73 5.12
C ASN A 84 -9.64 15.29 4.77
N PRO A 85 -10.23 14.28 5.43
CA PRO A 85 -10.04 12.89 5.07
C PRO A 85 -10.55 12.59 3.66
N ILE A 86 -9.85 11.72 2.94
CA ILE A 86 -10.32 11.12 1.70
C ILE A 86 -10.64 9.65 1.93
N HIS A 87 -11.75 9.18 1.36
CA HIS A 87 -12.15 7.78 1.40
C HIS A 87 -11.60 7.07 0.16
N LEU A 88 -11.01 5.91 0.38
CA LEU A 88 -10.38 5.07 -0.64
C LEU A 88 -11.15 3.75 -0.74
N LYS A 89 -11.71 3.45 -1.91
CA LYS A 89 -12.50 2.27 -2.23
C LYS A 89 -12.06 1.67 -3.56
N ALA A 90 -12.55 0.47 -3.87
CA ALA A 90 -12.24 -0.23 -5.11
C ALA A 90 -12.39 0.67 -6.36
N GLY A 91 -11.32 0.76 -7.15
CA GLY A 91 -11.23 1.59 -8.36
C GLY A 91 -10.60 2.96 -8.14
N ASP A 92 -10.44 3.42 -6.89
CA ASP A 92 -9.77 4.68 -6.59
C ASP A 92 -8.26 4.58 -6.82
N ARG A 93 -7.70 5.61 -7.47
CA ARG A 93 -6.29 5.65 -7.89
C ARG A 93 -5.68 6.98 -7.52
N HIS A 94 -4.55 6.92 -6.82
CA HIS A 94 -3.93 8.11 -6.25
C HIS A 94 -2.43 8.05 -6.37
N ILE A 95 -1.82 9.23 -6.21
CA ILE A 95 -0.38 9.40 -6.06
C ILE A 95 -0.14 10.07 -4.71
N ILE A 96 0.72 9.47 -3.89
CA ILE A 96 1.30 10.10 -2.70
C ILE A 96 2.70 10.57 -3.08
N ARG A 97 3.02 11.82 -2.73
CA ARG A 97 4.30 12.44 -3.04
C ARG A 97 5.16 12.54 -1.77
N PRO A 98 6.49 12.61 -1.95
CA PRO A 98 7.40 12.90 -0.84
C PRO A 98 6.96 14.14 -0.06
N GLY A 99 6.99 14.05 1.26
CA GLY A 99 6.57 15.09 2.20
C GLY A 99 5.14 14.92 2.72
N PHE A 100 4.37 13.95 2.25
CA PHE A 100 3.06 13.64 2.84
C PHE A 100 3.23 13.17 4.28
N LYS A 101 2.45 13.75 5.19
CA LYS A 101 2.34 13.35 6.60
C LYS A 101 0.88 13.28 6.99
N GLY A 102 0.50 12.19 7.65
CA GLY A 102 -0.91 11.96 7.93
C GLY A 102 -1.19 10.63 8.62
N THR A 103 -2.44 10.20 8.53
CA THR A 103 -2.87 8.87 8.99
C THR A 103 -3.42 8.05 7.86
N TRP A 104 -3.09 6.76 7.87
CA TRP A 104 -3.81 5.75 7.10
C TRP A 104 -4.67 4.93 8.06
N GLU A 105 -5.96 4.81 7.74
CA GLU A 105 -6.93 4.02 8.50
C GLU A 105 -7.55 2.98 7.57
N VAL A 106 -7.39 1.71 7.88
CA VAL A 106 -8.06 0.60 7.21
C VAL A 106 -9.34 0.31 7.98
N VAL A 107 -10.48 0.62 7.39
CA VAL A 107 -11.81 0.42 8.01
C VAL A 107 -12.29 -1.00 7.73
N GLU A 108 -12.14 -1.43 6.48
CA GLU A 108 -12.37 -2.80 6.01
C GLU A 108 -11.07 -3.28 5.34
N MET A 109 -10.77 -4.58 5.44
CA MET A 109 -9.55 -5.17 4.85
C MET A 109 -9.34 -4.63 3.43
N THR A 110 -8.23 -3.92 3.24
CA THR A 110 -7.96 -3.19 2.01
C THR A 110 -6.83 -3.87 1.27
N ARG A 111 -6.99 -4.05 -0.04
CA ARG A 111 -5.94 -4.51 -0.95
C ARG A 111 -5.72 -3.48 -2.05
N LYS A 112 -4.45 -3.20 -2.38
CA LYS A 112 -4.05 -2.28 -3.45
C LYS A 112 -2.92 -2.87 -4.28
N ASP A 113 -2.89 -2.54 -5.57
CA ASP A 113 -1.64 -2.59 -6.33
C ASP A 113 -0.90 -1.26 -6.17
N TYR A 114 0.43 -1.30 -6.22
CA TYR A 114 1.26 -0.11 -6.07
C TYR A 114 2.46 -0.12 -7.02
N VAL A 115 2.96 1.09 -7.27
CA VAL A 115 4.29 1.36 -7.78
C VAL A 115 4.93 2.42 -6.90
N VAL A 116 6.05 2.08 -6.28
CA VAL A 116 6.83 2.97 -5.42
C VAL A 116 8.15 3.31 -6.10
N ARG A 117 8.60 4.54 -5.91
CA ARG A 117 9.96 4.98 -6.19
C ARG A 117 10.58 5.60 -4.95
N LEU A 118 11.65 4.97 -4.46
CA LEU A 118 12.49 5.48 -3.37
C LEU A 118 13.42 6.61 -3.85
#